data_AF-A0A2E4KJK3-F1
#
_entry.id   AF-A0A2E4KJK3-F1
#
_cell.length_a   1.000
_cell.length_b   1.000
_cell.length_c   1.000
_cell.angle_alpha   90.00
_cell.angle_beta   90.00
_cell.angle_gamma   90.00
#
_symmetry.space_group_name_H-M   'P 1'
#
loop_
_entity.id
_entity.type
_entity.pdbx_description
1 polymer ?
#
loop_
_entity_poly.entity_id
_entity_poly.type
_entity_poly.pdbx_seq_one_letter_code
_entity_poly.pdbx_strand_id
1 'polypeptide(L)'
;MPPFWPFRKKQTIAEVEEEPPAPIVYKRGEDPNARKTIEADSGAYKDALALFGGGSEEVKAATDQSVNYDGVSAQPTEATKEPEASFTWVHHTDGYHYKQLADGAFEPTPHTKNDDGTYAPYS
;
A
#
# COMPACT_ATOMS: atom_id res chain seq x y z
N MET A 1 -25.04 12.04 46.72
CA MET A 1 -24.57 10.82 46.05
C MET A 1 -23.72 11.23 44.86
N PRO A 2 -22.45 10.76 44.74
CA PRO A 2 -21.66 11.05 43.56
C PRO A 2 -22.18 10.22 42.35
N PRO A 3 -22.18 10.79 41.13
CA PRO A 3 -22.68 10.12 39.94
C PRO A 3 -21.78 8.96 39.49
N PHE A 4 -22.39 7.87 39.01
CA PHE A 4 -21.69 6.70 38.48
C PHE A 4 -21.15 6.98 37.08
N TRP A 5 -19.83 7.14 36.95
CA TRP A 5 -19.16 7.26 35.65
C TRP A 5 -18.92 5.88 35.02
N PRO A 6 -19.20 5.66 33.72
CA PRO A 6 -19.04 4.36 33.05
C PRO A 6 -17.59 4.04 32.64
N PHE A 7 -16.59 4.74 33.18
CA PHE A 7 -15.20 4.41 32.94
C PHE A 7 -14.83 3.19 33.79
N ARG A 8 -14.87 2.01 33.18
CA ARG A 8 -14.36 0.76 33.77
C ARG A 8 -12.92 1.01 34.25
N LYS A 9 -12.63 0.56 35.47
CA LYS A 9 -11.27 0.59 36.05
C LYS A 9 -10.32 -0.08 35.06
N LYS A 10 -9.17 0.56 34.84
CA LYS A 10 -8.14 0.19 33.86
C LYS A 10 -7.85 -1.31 33.91
N GLN A 11 -8.08 -2.01 32.79
CA GLN A 11 -7.60 -3.38 32.61
C GLN A 11 -6.08 -3.37 32.73
N THR A 12 -5.54 -4.21 33.59
CA THR A 12 -4.11 -4.49 33.66
C THR A 12 -3.70 -5.12 32.34
N ILE A 13 -2.96 -4.37 31.54
CA ILE A 13 -2.35 -4.83 30.30
C ILE A 13 -1.46 -6.02 30.67
N ALA A 14 -1.70 -7.17 30.06
CA ALA A 14 -0.85 -8.34 30.23
C ALA A 14 0.55 -7.96 29.75
N GLU A 15 1.51 -7.94 30.68
CA GLU A 15 2.91 -7.75 30.38
C GLU A 15 3.34 -8.97 29.55
N VAL A 16 3.53 -8.75 28.25
CA VAL A 16 4.05 -9.77 27.35
C VAL A 16 5.52 -9.93 27.74
N GLU A 17 5.86 -11.10 28.29
CA GLU A 17 7.26 -11.49 28.50
C GLU A 17 7.93 -11.68 27.12
N GLU A 18 8.40 -10.57 26.55
CA GLU A 18 9.24 -10.61 25.37
C GLU A 18 10.65 -11.02 25.80
N GLU A 19 11.09 -12.21 25.37
CA GLU A 19 12.45 -12.68 25.63
C GLU A 19 13.47 -11.67 25.08
N PRO A 20 14.52 -11.34 25.85
CA PRO A 20 15.52 -10.37 25.40
C PRO A 20 16.17 -10.85 24.10
N PRO A 21 16.40 -9.96 23.12
CA PRO A 21 16.97 -10.34 21.85
C PRO A 21 18.36 -10.96 22.06
N ALA A 22 18.65 -12.00 21.28
CA ALA A 22 19.94 -12.69 21.37
C ALA A 22 21.11 -11.70 21.14
N PRO A 23 22.18 -11.76 21.95
CA PRO A 23 23.31 -10.85 21.81
C PRO A 23 24.04 -11.08 20.48
N ILE A 24 24.25 -10.00 19.73
CA ILE A 24 24.99 -10.03 18.46
C ILE A 24 26.49 -10.13 18.78
N VAL A 25 27.06 -11.33 18.60
CA VAL A 25 28.49 -11.58 18.82
C VAL A 25 29.25 -11.42 17.50
N TYR A 26 30.07 -10.37 17.39
CA TYR A 26 30.96 -10.19 16.25
C TYR A 26 32.18 -11.11 16.35
N LYS A 27 32.28 -12.08 15.44
CA LYS A 27 33.50 -12.88 15.26
C LYS A 27 34.46 -12.12 14.35
N ARG A 28 35.71 -11.95 14.78
CA ARG A 28 36.76 -11.28 14.00
C ARG A 28 37.01 -12.09 12.72
N GLY A 29 36.57 -11.57 11.57
CA GLY A 29 36.73 -12.20 10.25
C GLY A 29 35.43 -12.57 9.53
N GLU A 30 34.28 -12.45 10.17
CA GLU A 30 32.97 -12.66 9.55
C GLU A 30 32.37 -11.29 9.15
N ASP A 31 31.96 -11.15 7.88
CA ASP A 31 31.34 -9.92 7.38
C ASP A 31 29.90 -9.83 7.92
N PRO A 32 29.58 -8.83 8.77
CA PRO A 32 28.24 -8.69 9.33
C PRO A 32 27.16 -8.38 8.29
N ASN A 33 27.54 -7.99 7.06
CA ASN A 33 26.64 -7.78 5.93
C ASN A 33 26.63 -8.94 4.92
N ALA A 34 27.30 -10.05 5.21
CA ALA A 34 27.24 -11.24 4.37
C ALA A 34 25.80 -11.76 4.34
N ARG A 35 25.13 -11.57 3.20
CA ARG A 35 23.82 -12.17 2.96
C ARG A 35 24.00 -13.67 2.93
N LYS A 36 23.27 -14.40 3.78
CA LYS A 36 23.19 -15.86 3.69
C LYS A 36 22.73 -16.22 2.28
N THR A 37 23.49 -17.07 1.60
CA THR A 37 23.07 -17.67 0.33
C THR A 37 21.82 -18.49 0.61
N ILE A 38 20.68 -18.01 0.12
CA ILE A 38 19.43 -18.73 0.17
C ILE A 38 19.55 -19.87 -0.85
N GLU A 39 19.56 -21.11 -0.39
CA GLU A 39 19.40 -22.26 -1.28
C GLU A 39 17.98 -22.21 -1.84
N ALA A 40 17.86 -21.82 -3.10
CA ALA A 40 16.59 -21.84 -3.79
C ALA A 40 16.19 -23.29 -4.05
N ASP A 41 15.16 -23.77 -3.35
CA ASP A 41 14.58 -25.08 -3.61
C ASP A 41 13.88 -25.07 -4.98
N SER A 42 14.59 -25.61 -5.97
CA SER A 42 14.11 -25.71 -7.34
C SER A 42 12.82 -26.54 -7.47
N GLY A 43 12.53 -27.44 -6.53
CA GLY A 43 11.29 -28.21 -6.47
C GLY A 43 10.11 -27.31 -6.06
N ALA A 44 10.26 -26.61 -4.93
CA ALA A 44 9.25 -25.67 -4.46
C ALA A 44 8.93 -24.56 -5.48
N TYR A 45 9.95 -24.09 -6.20
CA TYR A 45 9.76 -23.11 -7.28
C TYR A 45 8.90 -23.67 -8.44
N LYS A 46 9.16 -24.91 -8.87
CA LYS A 46 8.37 -25.56 -9.94
C LYS A 46 6.94 -25.85 -9.50
N ASP A 47 6.74 -26.28 -8.26
CA ASP A 47 5.40 -26.52 -7.72
C ASP A 47 4.59 -25.22 -7.61
N ALA A 48 5.21 -24.11 -7.21
CA ALA A 48 4.56 -22.79 -7.19
C ALA A 48 4.16 -22.32 -8.60
N LEU A 49 5.02 -22.54 -9.61
CA LEU A 49 4.68 -22.26 -11.00
C LEU A 49 3.51 -23.11 -11.50
N ALA A 50 3.46 -24.39 -11.11
CA ALA A 50 2.35 -25.28 -11.44
C ALA A 50 1.04 -24.89 -10.74
N LEU A 51 1.13 -24.33 -9.53
CA LEU A 51 -0.03 -23.89 -8.76
C LEU A 51 -0.62 -22.57 -9.28
N PHE A 52 0.20 -21.70 -9.88
CA PHE A 52 -0.25 -20.43 -10.47
C PHE A 52 -0.57 -20.54 -11.97
N GLY A 53 0.05 -21.48 -12.69
CA GLY A 53 -0.30 -21.79 -14.08
C GLY A 53 -1.63 -22.55 -14.11
N GLY A 54 -2.68 -21.94 -14.67
CA GLY A 54 -4.07 -22.42 -14.66
C GLY A 54 -4.37 -23.72 -15.43
N GLY A 55 -3.51 -24.75 -15.32
CA GLY A 55 -3.72 -26.10 -15.82
C GLY A 55 -3.68 -26.27 -17.34
N SER A 56 -3.43 -25.21 -18.11
CA SER A 56 -3.31 -25.28 -19.56
C SER A 56 -1.84 -25.29 -19.99
N GLU A 57 -1.40 -26.36 -20.66
CA GLU A 57 -0.08 -26.49 -21.29
C GLU A 57 0.15 -25.53 -22.47
N GLU A 58 -0.86 -24.72 -22.82
CA GLU A 58 -0.79 -23.77 -23.93
C GLU A 58 -0.39 -22.37 -23.45
N VAL A 59 0.89 -22.04 -23.56
CA VAL A 59 1.35 -20.64 -23.51
C VAL A 59 1.07 -20.00 -24.87
N LYS A 60 -0.12 -19.40 -25.02
CA LYS A 60 -0.39 -18.54 -26.19
C LYS A 60 0.50 -17.31 -26.08
N ALA A 61 1.36 -17.10 -27.08
CA ALA A 61 2.15 -15.87 -27.18
C ALA A 61 1.18 -14.69 -27.08
N ALA A 62 1.44 -13.77 -26.15
CA ALA A 62 0.61 -12.60 -25.95
C ALA A 62 0.55 -11.82 -27.28
N THR A 63 -0.67 -11.65 -27.81
CA THR A 63 -0.89 -10.82 -29.00
C THR A 63 -0.38 -9.42 -28.71
N ASP A 64 0.49 -8.92 -29.58
CA ASP A 64 1.08 -7.59 -29.48
C ASP A 64 -0.01 -6.52 -29.37
N GLN A 65 -0.24 -6.05 -28.15
CA GLN A 65 -1.24 -5.02 -27.85
C GLN A 65 -0.75 -3.63 -28.28
N SER A 66 0.50 -3.48 -28.71
CA SER A 66 1.04 -2.17 -29.13
C SER A 66 0.32 -1.60 -30.35
N VAL A 67 -0.22 -2.46 -31.22
CA VAL A 67 -0.99 -2.05 -32.41
C VAL A 67 -2.35 -1.44 -32.02
N ASN A 68 -2.91 -1.85 -30.87
CA ASN A 68 -4.16 -1.31 -30.35
C ASN A 68 -3.95 -0.13 -29.40
N TYR A 69 -2.70 0.22 -29.10
CA TYR A 69 -2.38 1.34 -28.23
C TYR A 69 -2.35 2.64 -29.05
N ASP A 70 -3.51 3.26 -29.22
CA ASP A 70 -3.69 4.58 -29.84
C ASP A 70 -3.28 5.70 -28.87
N GLY A 71 -2.04 5.60 -28.36
CA GLY A 71 -1.37 6.54 -27.48
C GLY A 71 -2.26 7.51 -26.71
N VAL A 72 -2.58 7.20 -25.44
CA VAL A 72 -2.90 8.28 -24.50
C VAL A 72 -1.61 9.07 -24.31
N SER A 73 -1.38 10.05 -25.19
CA SER A 73 -0.59 11.20 -24.82
C SER A 73 -1.38 11.85 -23.69
N ALA A 74 -0.80 11.84 -22.50
CA ALA A 74 -1.18 12.81 -21.46
C ALA A 74 -0.77 14.19 -21.98
N GLN A 75 -1.49 14.68 -22.97
CA GLN A 75 -1.69 16.10 -23.14
C GLN A 75 -2.34 16.55 -21.82
N PRO A 76 -1.82 17.57 -21.13
CA PRO A 76 -2.48 18.08 -19.94
C PRO A 76 -3.80 18.67 -20.43
N THR A 77 -4.84 17.84 -20.45
CA THR A 77 -6.20 18.26 -20.68
C THR A 77 -6.54 19.10 -19.47
N GLU A 78 -6.56 20.40 -19.72
CA GLU A 78 -7.15 21.40 -18.86
C GLU A 78 -8.37 20.79 -18.16
N ALA A 79 -8.36 20.93 -16.84
CA ALA A 79 -9.40 20.55 -15.90
C ALA A 79 -10.80 20.51 -16.56
N THR A 80 -11.16 19.35 -17.09
CA THR A 80 -12.53 19.09 -17.48
C THR A 80 -13.26 18.93 -16.16
N LYS A 81 -14.03 19.97 -15.80
CA LYS A 81 -15.05 19.89 -14.76
C LYS A 81 -16.09 18.86 -15.22
N GLU A 82 -15.79 17.58 -15.00
CA GLU A 82 -16.76 16.52 -15.12
C GLU A 82 -17.76 16.60 -13.95
N PRO A 83 -19.03 16.23 -14.21
CA PRO A 83 -20.15 16.51 -13.33
C PRO A 83 -19.94 15.80 -12.00
N GLU A 84 -20.48 16.39 -10.94
CA GLU A 84 -20.31 16.03 -9.52
C GLU A 84 -20.50 14.53 -9.24
N ALA A 85 -19.47 13.73 -9.54
CA ALA A 85 -19.34 12.38 -9.01
C ALA A 85 -19.20 12.54 -7.51
N SER A 86 -20.05 11.87 -6.72
CA SER A 86 -19.96 11.92 -5.27
C SER A 86 -18.57 11.48 -4.83
N PHE A 87 -17.74 12.43 -4.41
CA PHE A 87 -16.39 12.17 -3.92
C PHE A 87 -16.31 12.48 -2.42
N THR A 88 -15.47 11.72 -1.73
CA THR A 88 -15.19 11.95 -0.31
C THR A 88 -13.74 12.39 -0.15
N TRP A 89 -13.53 13.40 0.70
CA TRP A 89 -12.18 13.83 1.05
C TRP A 89 -11.58 12.88 2.09
N VAL A 90 -10.43 12.31 1.77
CA VAL A 90 -9.68 11.41 2.66
C VAL A 90 -8.33 12.04 2.98
N HIS A 91 -8.06 12.21 4.28
CA HIS A 91 -6.76 12.66 4.76
C HIS A 91 -5.76 11.49 4.75
N HIS A 92 -4.60 11.67 4.13
CA HIS A 92 -3.55 10.66 4.06
C HIS A 92 -2.39 10.99 5.04
N THR A 93 -1.38 10.15 5.12
CA THR A 93 -0.31 10.22 6.14
C THR A 93 0.77 11.26 5.81
N ASP A 94 0.76 11.74 4.57
CA ASP A 94 1.63 12.78 4.02
C ASP A 94 1.15 14.21 4.35
N GLY A 95 -0.01 14.36 5.00
CA GLY A 95 -0.60 15.65 5.37
C GLY A 95 -1.50 16.26 4.30
N TYR A 96 -1.71 15.57 3.17
CA TYR A 96 -2.60 16.02 2.11
C TYR A 96 -3.95 15.29 2.16
N HIS A 97 -4.92 15.88 1.49
CA HIS A 97 -6.23 15.30 1.25
C HIS A 97 -6.35 14.90 -0.21
N TYR A 98 -6.93 13.73 -0.43
CA TYR A 98 -7.19 13.19 -1.75
C TYR A 98 -8.69 13.00 -1.94
N LYS A 99 -9.17 13.19 -3.16
CA LYS A 99 -10.56 12.90 -3.53
C LYS A 99 -10.67 11.41 -3.81
N GLN A 100 -11.45 10.72 -3.00
CA GLN A 100 -11.87 9.35 -3.27
C GLN A 100 -13.17 9.36 -4.06
N LEU A 101 -13.16 8.74 -5.23
CA LEU A 101 -14.30 8.59 -6.14
C LEU A 101 -15.25 7.50 -5.62
N ALA A 102 -16.47 7.44 -6.18
CA ALA A 102 -17.47 6.42 -5.85
C ALA A 102 -16.97 4.97 -6.09
N ASP A 103 -16.07 4.79 -7.05
CA ASP A 103 -15.45 3.49 -7.38
C ASP A 103 -14.35 3.08 -6.38
N GLY A 104 -14.07 3.92 -5.37
CA GLY A 104 -13.00 3.74 -4.39
C GLY A 104 -11.61 4.17 -4.89
N ALA A 105 -11.49 4.53 -6.17
CA ALA A 105 -10.28 5.10 -6.77
C ALA A 105 -9.96 6.49 -6.21
N PHE A 106 -8.68 6.86 -6.22
CA PHE A 106 -8.20 8.17 -5.74
C PHE A 106 -7.70 9.02 -6.90
N GLU A 107 -8.02 10.33 -6.87
CA GLU A 107 -7.33 11.29 -7.72
C GLU A 107 -5.86 11.44 -7.27
N PRO A 108 -4.89 11.49 -8.20
CA PRO A 108 -3.48 11.64 -7.86
C PRO A 108 -3.12 13.05 -7.39
N THR A 109 -4.03 14.02 -7.55
CA THR A 109 -3.79 15.43 -7.23
C THR A 109 -3.90 15.67 -5.71
N PRO A 110 -2.80 16.03 -5.02
CA PRO A 110 -2.84 16.37 -3.60
C PRO A 110 -3.57 17.69 -3.37
N HIS A 111 -4.36 17.77 -2.30
CA HIS A 111 -5.02 19.01 -1.87
C HIS A 111 -4.72 19.33 -0.40
N THR A 112 -4.64 20.62 -0.07
CA THR A 112 -4.54 21.13 1.30
C THR A 112 -5.88 21.68 1.76
N LYS A 113 -6.19 21.50 3.05
CA LYS A 113 -7.38 22.09 3.67
C LYS A 113 -7.05 23.47 4.21
N ASN A 114 -7.75 24.49 3.72
CA ASN A 114 -7.63 25.87 4.20
C ASN A 114 -8.37 26.05 5.54
N ASP A 115 -8.09 27.14 6.24
CA ASP A 115 -8.76 27.50 7.51
C ASP A 115 -10.28 27.64 7.36
N ASP A 116 -10.76 28.04 6.17
CA ASP A 116 -12.18 28.13 5.81
C ASP A 116 -12.85 26.77 5.57
N GLY A 117 -12.09 25.67 5.68
CA GLY A 117 -12.57 24.30 5.44
C GLY A 117 -12.61 23.88 3.97
N THR A 118 -12.28 24.79 3.04
CA THR A 118 -12.17 24.53 1.60
C THR A 118 -10.89 23.78 1.27
N TYR A 119 -10.92 22.95 0.23
CA TYR A 119 -9.74 22.24 -0.27
C TYR A 119 -9.18 22.91 -1.52
N ALA A 120 -7.87 23.19 -1.53
CA ALA A 120 -7.15 23.75 -2.67
C ALA A 120 -6.05 22.77 -3.12
N PRO A 121 -5.82 22.60 -4.44
CA PRO A 121 -4.74 21.74 -4.93
C PRO A 121 -3.38 22.28 -4.46
N TYR A 122 -2.53 21.37 -3.99
CA TYR A 122 -1.15 21.71 -3.64
C TYR A 122 -0.36 21.96 -4.93
N SER A 123 0.26 23.14 -5.05
CA SER A 123 1.09 23.56 -6.18
C SER A 123 2.53 23.79 -5.76
#